data_AF-A0AAN7V0F2-F1
#
_entry.id   AF-A0AAN7V0F2-F1
#
_cell.length_a   1.000
_cell.length_b   1.000
_cell.length_c   1.000
_cell.angle_alpha   90.00
_cell.angle_beta   90.00
_cell.angle_gamma   90.00
#
_symmetry.space_group_name_H-M   'P 1'
#
loop_
_entity.id
_entity.type
_entity.pdbx_description
1 polymer ?
#
loop_
_entity_poly.entity_id
_entity_poly.type
_entity_poly.pdbx_seq_one_letter_code
_entity_poly.pdbx_strand_id
1 'polypeptide(L)'
;MTVKALIGRFATDAEGRLLPWNTGVVQNKGEGRIFLLHGTPGVGKTSTAECIAEATNRPLIAITSGDLGVDTYRVEGSLQYFLELGQRYGALLLLDEADVYLERRRSKDITRNGLVSTFLRALEYYRGVLFLTTNRVQAFDSAFLSRIHVALHYKNLRDEDRERIWLNTFERLHRESNGTVRISTTARNQLLGSTDGNDMSNQIRALKWNGREIRNAMQMMLAMAESEAREEGSKVVTVSQKHVSAVANLSGDFRAYLKKTTPVEGILDVEVEGDDSD
;
A
#
# COMPACT_ATOMS: atom_id res chain seq x y z
N MET A 1 18.27 -7.47 3.09
CA MET A 1 18.87 -8.75 2.62
C MET A 1 17.85 -9.87 2.49
N THR A 2 16.96 -10.10 3.47
CA THR A 2 16.02 -11.24 3.50
C THR A 2 15.04 -11.30 2.33
N VAL A 3 14.34 -10.21 2.00
CA VAL A 3 13.37 -10.19 0.87
C VAL A 3 14.08 -10.42 -0.48
N LYS A 4 15.23 -9.76 -0.69
CA LYS A 4 16.06 -9.95 -1.90
C LYS A 4 16.59 -11.39 -2.01
N ALA A 5 16.94 -12.05 -0.90
CA ALA A 5 17.35 -13.45 -0.89
C ALA A 5 16.19 -14.41 -1.19
N LEU A 6 14.99 -14.13 -0.65
CA LEU A 6 13.79 -14.92 -0.91
C LEU A 6 13.34 -14.85 -2.37
N ILE A 7 13.48 -13.68 -2.99
CA ILE A 7 13.14 -13.46 -4.40
C ILE A 7 14.28 -13.92 -5.32
N GLY A 8 15.53 -13.72 -4.92
CA GLY A 8 16.73 -14.10 -5.67
C GLY A 8 16.91 -15.61 -5.81
N ARG A 9 16.43 -16.43 -4.87
CA ARG A 9 16.43 -17.90 -5.00
C ARG A 9 15.49 -18.40 -6.11
N PHE A 10 14.54 -17.56 -6.55
CA PHE A 10 13.68 -17.79 -7.72
C PHE A 10 14.23 -17.20 -9.02
N ALA A 11 15.37 -16.50 -8.96
CA ALA A 11 15.88 -15.68 -10.06
C ALA A 11 17.04 -16.31 -10.86
N THR A 12 17.45 -17.54 -10.56
CA THR A 12 18.53 -18.22 -11.29
C THR A 12 18.24 -19.70 -11.44
N ASP A 13 17.86 -20.10 -12.65
CA ASP A 13 17.96 -21.48 -13.15
C ASP A 13 19.39 -21.82 -13.63
N ALA A 14 20.33 -20.88 -13.46
CA ALA A 14 21.72 -21.06 -13.84
C ALA A 14 22.58 -21.50 -12.64
N GLU A 15 22.96 -22.78 -12.70
CA GLU A 15 24.20 -23.37 -12.19
C GLU A 15 24.45 -23.36 -10.67
N GLY A 16 24.33 -24.55 -10.06
CA GLY A 16 25.14 -24.93 -8.89
C GLY A 16 24.60 -24.63 -7.50
N ARG A 17 23.30 -24.43 -7.28
CA ARG A 17 22.74 -24.21 -5.93
C ARG A 17 21.76 -25.29 -5.50
N LEU A 18 21.83 -25.64 -4.21
CA LEU A 18 21.01 -26.66 -3.54
C LEU A 18 19.55 -26.59 -3.98
N LEU A 19 19.06 -27.72 -4.51
CA LEU A 19 17.67 -27.92 -4.90
C LEU A 19 16.72 -27.44 -3.76
N PRO A 20 15.53 -26.92 -4.08
CA PRO A 20 14.51 -26.63 -3.08
C PRO A 20 14.35 -27.84 -2.15
N TRP A 21 14.35 -27.62 -0.84
CA TRP A 21 14.14 -28.70 0.12
C TRP A 21 12.69 -29.16 -0.03
N ASN A 22 12.46 -30.19 -0.86
CA ASN A 22 11.12 -30.70 -1.11
C ASN A 22 10.72 -31.61 0.04
N THR A 23 9.97 -31.08 1.00
CA THR A 23 9.40 -31.84 2.12
C THR A 23 8.02 -32.43 1.78
N GLY A 24 7.51 -32.18 0.57
CA GLY A 24 6.22 -32.69 0.11
C GLY A 24 6.36 -34.00 -0.65
N VAL A 25 5.52 -34.98 -0.31
CA VAL A 25 5.36 -36.26 -1.02
C VAL A 25 4.88 -36.05 -2.49
N VAL A 26 4.40 -34.84 -2.83
CA VAL A 26 3.89 -34.46 -4.16
C VAL A 26 4.87 -33.51 -4.84
N GLN A 27 5.31 -33.84 -6.05
CA GLN A 27 6.13 -32.94 -6.86
C GLN A 27 5.37 -31.63 -7.17
N ASN A 28 6.08 -30.49 -7.15
CA ASN A 28 5.60 -29.14 -7.47
C ASN A 28 4.81 -28.38 -6.38
N LYS A 29 4.72 -28.88 -5.14
CA LYS A 29 4.04 -28.20 -4.03
C LYS A 29 5.02 -27.35 -3.20
N GLY A 30 4.66 -26.08 -2.92
CA GLY A 30 5.44 -25.20 -2.03
C GLY A 30 6.61 -24.45 -2.67
N GLU A 31 6.68 -24.42 -4.00
CA GLU A 31 7.72 -23.66 -4.69
C GLU A 31 7.41 -22.16 -4.68
N GLY A 32 6.16 -21.71 -4.85
CA GLY A 32 5.81 -20.28 -4.86
C GLY A 32 6.32 -19.49 -3.64
N ARG A 33 6.48 -18.18 -3.82
CA ARG A 33 6.74 -17.24 -2.72
C ARG A 33 5.61 -16.24 -2.66
N ILE A 34 4.73 -16.47 -1.69
CA ILE A 34 3.54 -15.64 -1.46
C ILE A 34 3.82 -14.71 -0.29
N PHE A 35 3.74 -13.41 -0.55
CA PHE A 35 3.90 -12.33 0.41
C PHE A 35 2.54 -11.70 0.69
N LEU A 36 2.18 -11.56 1.97
CA LEU A 36 1.02 -10.79 2.40
C LEU A 36 1.50 -9.44 2.94
N LEU A 37 1.10 -8.35 2.30
CA LEU A 37 1.35 -6.98 2.75
C LEU A 37 0.06 -6.45 3.36
N HIS A 38 0.05 -6.16 4.66
CA HIS A 38 -1.18 -5.75 5.35
C HIS A 38 -0.97 -4.52 6.24
N GLY A 39 -2.00 -3.69 6.37
CA GLY A 39 -1.97 -2.44 7.14
C GLY A 39 -2.97 -1.43 6.60
N THR A 40 -3.01 -0.24 7.17
CA THR A 40 -3.95 0.82 6.75
C THR A 40 -3.68 1.33 5.33
N PRO A 41 -4.67 1.97 4.67
CA PRO A 41 -4.47 2.55 3.35
C PRO A 41 -3.34 3.61 3.33
N GLY A 42 -2.57 3.65 2.24
CA GLY A 42 -1.58 4.70 2.02
C GLY A 42 -0.24 4.55 2.77
N VAL A 43 0.06 3.37 3.33
CA VAL A 43 1.34 3.08 4.05
C VAL A 43 2.42 2.46 3.16
N GLY A 44 2.23 2.38 1.84
CA GLY A 44 3.25 1.90 0.89
C GLY A 44 3.26 0.40 0.58
N LYS A 45 2.16 -0.31 0.83
CA LYS A 45 2.02 -1.75 0.51
C LYS A 45 2.25 -2.04 -0.98
N THR A 46 1.42 -1.44 -1.85
CA THR A 46 1.52 -1.55 -3.31
C THR A 46 2.90 -1.11 -3.81
N SER A 47 3.38 0.06 -3.35
CA SER A 47 4.69 0.57 -3.75
C SER A 47 5.87 -0.31 -3.34
N THR A 48 5.74 -1.13 -2.29
CA THR A 48 6.80 -2.08 -1.96
C THR A 48 6.93 -3.17 -3.03
N ALA A 49 5.82 -3.65 -3.60
CA ALA A 49 5.87 -4.61 -4.70
C ALA A 49 6.47 -3.98 -5.97
N GLU A 50 6.12 -2.72 -6.27
CA GLU A 50 6.69 -1.93 -7.37
C GLU A 50 8.21 -1.78 -7.23
N CYS A 51 8.69 -1.34 -6.06
CA CYS A 51 10.12 -1.18 -5.79
C CYS A 51 10.88 -2.51 -5.88
N ILE A 52 10.25 -3.61 -5.47
CA ILE A 52 10.85 -4.94 -5.58
C ILE A 52 10.96 -5.38 -7.04
N ALA A 53 9.93 -5.11 -7.86
CA ALA A 53 9.95 -5.40 -9.29
C ALA A 53 11.10 -4.67 -9.98
N GLU A 54 11.22 -3.37 -9.71
CA GLU A 54 12.32 -2.53 -10.21
C GLU A 54 13.68 -3.04 -9.73
N ALA A 55 13.86 -3.28 -8.42
CA ALA A 55 15.12 -3.73 -7.85
C ALA A 55 15.56 -5.13 -8.30
N THR A 56 14.63 -5.94 -8.82
CA THR A 56 14.91 -7.28 -9.35
C THR A 56 14.88 -7.34 -10.87
N ASN A 57 14.61 -6.21 -11.55
CA ASN A 57 14.48 -6.10 -12.98
C ASN A 57 13.48 -7.11 -13.57
N ARG A 58 12.34 -7.28 -12.91
CA ARG A 58 11.27 -8.21 -13.32
C ARG A 58 9.98 -7.44 -13.61
N PRO A 59 9.20 -7.82 -14.63
CA PRO A 59 7.89 -7.24 -14.85
C PRO A 59 6.98 -7.42 -13.64
N LEU A 60 6.13 -6.44 -13.35
CA LEU A 60 5.08 -6.52 -12.35
C LEU A 60 3.72 -6.55 -13.05
N ILE A 61 2.94 -7.60 -12.81
CA ILE A 61 1.55 -7.68 -13.25
C ILE A 61 0.68 -7.35 -12.04
N ALA A 62 0.10 -6.15 -12.04
CA ALA A 62 -0.85 -5.72 -11.03
C ALA A 62 -2.27 -6.15 -11.43
N ILE A 63 -2.96 -6.81 -10.52
CA ILE A 63 -4.29 -7.38 -10.66
C ILE A 63 -5.13 -6.78 -9.54
N THR A 64 -6.31 -6.30 -9.88
CA THR A 64 -7.30 -5.79 -8.94
C THR A 64 -8.48 -6.75 -8.81
N SER A 65 -9.35 -6.51 -7.83
CA SER A 65 -10.61 -7.26 -7.72
C SER A 65 -11.54 -7.09 -8.92
N GLY A 66 -11.44 -5.96 -9.64
CA GLY A 66 -12.18 -5.75 -10.89
C GLY A 66 -11.76 -6.72 -12.00
N ASP A 67 -10.47 -7.06 -12.08
CA ASP A 67 -9.93 -7.94 -13.13
C ASP A 67 -10.31 -9.41 -12.94
N LEU A 68 -10.48 -9.82 -11.68
CA LEU A 68 -10.90 -11.18 -11.33
C LEU A 68 -12.43 -11.34 -11.32
N GLY A 69 -13.15 -10.26 -11.01
CA GLY A 69 -14.60 -10.30 -10.80
C GLY A 69 -15.00 -10.87 -9.44
N VAL A 70 -16.30 -11.13 -9.27
CA VAL A 70 -16.89 -11.64 -8.02
C VAL A 70 -17.66 -12.95 -8.20
N ASP A 71 -17.80 -13.42 -9.43
CA ASP A 71 -18.41 -14.71 -9.75
C ASP A 71 -17.34 -15.82 -9.66
N THR A 72 -17.64 -16.92 -8.99
CA THR A 72 -16.68 -17.99 -8.69
C THR A 72 -16.02 -18.55 -9.94
N TYR A 73 -16.78 -18.79 -11.02
CA TYR A 73 -16.25 -19.40 -12.23
C TYR A 73 -15.34 -18.43 -12.99
N ARG A 74 -15.75 -17.15 -13.09
CA ARG A 74 -14.91 -16.10 -13.69
C ARG A 74 -13.63 -15.87 -12.90
N VAL A 75 -13.72 -15.82 -11.58
CA VAL A 75 -12.56 -15.63 -10.70
C VAL A 75 -11.55 -16.76 -10.85
N GLU A 76 -12.00 -18.02 -10.94
CA GLU A 76 -11.12 -19.17 -11.16
C GLU A 76 -10.33 -19.03 -12.47
N GLY A 77 -11.03 -18.78 -13.58
CA GLY A 77 -10.41 -18.65 -14.90
C GLY A 77 -9.45 -17.46 -14.98
N SER A 78 -9.87 -16.29 -14.50
CA SER A 78 -9.02 -15.08 -14.50
C SER A 78 -7.79 -15.26 -13.60
N LEU A 79 -7.97 -15.80 -12.39
CA LEU A 79 -6.86 -16.05 -11.47
C LEU A 79 -5.85 -17.02 -12.10
N GLN A 80 -6.32 -18.14 -12.65
CA GLN A 80 -5.46 -19.12 -13.30
C GLN A 80 -4.69 -18.50 -14.47
N TYR A 81 -5.37 -17.74 -15.33
CA TYR A 81 -4.75 -17.03 -16.45
C TYR A 81 -3.58 -16.14 -15.99
N PHE A 82 -3.78 -15.30 -14.97
CA PHE A 82 -2.73 -14.42 -14.48
C PHE A 82 -1.60 -15.17 -13.77
N LEU A 83 -1.92 -16.22 -13.01
CA LEU A 83 -0.91 -17.08 -12.38
C LEU A 83 -0.01 -17.75 -13.44
N GLU A 84 -0.60 -18.29 -14.50
CA GLU A 84 0.14 -18.88 -15.62
C GLU A 84 0.97 -17.83 -16.36
N LEU A 85 0.41 -16.64 -16.57
CA LEU A 85 1.12 -15.52 -17.20
C LEU A 85 2.35 -15.11 -16.38
N GLY A 86 2.20 -14.99 -15.06
CA GLY A 86 3.30 -14.67 -14.14
C GLY A 86 4.42 -15.69 -14.18
N GLN A 87 4.07 -16.99 -14.22
CA GLN A 87 5.05 -18.07 -14.33
C GLN A 87 5.76 -18.05 -15.68
N ARG A 88 5.00 -17.97 -16.78
CA ARG A 88 5.53 -18.05 -18.15
C ARG A 88 6.54 -16.94 -18.44
N TYR A 89 6.30 -15.73 -17.95
CA TYR A 89 7.17 -14.58 -18.19
C TYR A 89 8.11 -14.28 -17.03
N GLY A 90 8.13 -15.11 -15.98
CA GLY A 90 8.89 -14.83 -14.78
C GLY A 90 8.53 -13.48 -14.13
N ALA A 91 7.30 -13.01 -14.29
CA ALA A 91 6.84 -11.76 -13.71
C ALA A 91 6.53 -11.91 -12.21
N LEU A 92 6.62 -10.81 -11.47
CA LEU A 92 6.03 -10.70 -10.15
C LEU A 92 4.53 -10.44 -10.33
N LEU A 93 3.70 -11.12 -9.56
CA LEU A 93 2.27 -10.85 -9.51
C LEU A 93 1.95 -10.02 -8.27
N LEU A 94 1.07 -9.03 -8.42
CA LEU A 94 0.52 -8.25 -7.33
C LEU A 94 -1.00 -8.32 -7.42
N LEU A 95 -1.64 -8.94 -6.42
CA LEU A 95 -3.06 -8.83 -6.22
C LEU A 95 -3.34 -7.73 -5.20
N ASP A 96 -3.73 -6.55 -5.68
CA ASP A 96 -3.99 -5.39 -4.84
C ASP A 96 -5.43 -5.43 -4.31
N GLU A 97 -5.58 -5.04 -3.04
CA GLU A 97 -6.87 -4.99 -2.34
C GLU A 97 -7.61 -6.33 -2.37
N ALA A 98 -6.89 -7.42 -2.10
CA ALA A 98 -7.38 -8.79 -2.08
C ALA A 98 -8.38 -9.09 -0.94
N ASP A 99 -8.88 -8.07 -0.24
CA ASP A 99 -9.76 -8.17 0.94
C ASP A 99 -10.98 -9.05 0.67
N VAL A 100 -11.59 -8.93 -0.51
CA VAL A 100 -12.80 -9.68 -0.90
C VAL A 100 -12.54 -11.18 -1.04
N TYR A 101 -11.33 -11.57 -1.46
CA TYR A 101 -10.96 -12.97 -1.69
C TYR A 101 -10.34 -13.63 -0.45
N LEU A 102 -9.80 -12.82 0.45
CA LEU A 102 -9.12 -13.27 1.68
C LEU A 102 -10.05 -13.26 2.90
N GLU A 103 -11.31 -12.84 2.76
CA GLU A 103 -12.27 -12.77 3.86
C GLU A 103 -12.63 -14.17 4.40
N ARG A 104 -12.88 -14.28 5.71
CA ARG A 104 -13.30 -15.53 6.39
C ARG A 104 -14.49 -16.18 5.70
N ARG A 105 -14.51 -17.51 5.67
CA ARG A 105 -15.71 -18.28 5.31
C ARG A 105 -16.90 -17.97 6.24
N ARG A 106 -18.12 -18.04 5.70
CA ARG A 106 -19.39 -17.88 6.46
C ARG A 106 -20.25 -19.11 6.25
N SER A 107 -20.86 -19.63 7.32
CA SER A 107 -21.58 -20.91 7.29
C SER A 107 -22.77 -20.95 6.32
N LYS A 108 -23.32 -19.80 5.94
CA LYS A 108 -24.48 -19.69 5.03
C LYS A 108 -24.14 -19.12 3.65
N ASP A 109 -22.86 -18.88 3.36
CA ASP A 109 -22.42 -18.23 2.12
C ASP A 109 -21.62 -19.22 1.25
N ILE A 110 -22.34 -20.04 0.49
CA ILE A 110 -21.76 -21.08 -0.37
C ILE A 110 -20.87 -20.44 -1.45
N THR A 111 -21.31 -19.35 -2.07
CA THR A 111 -20.58 -18.64 -3.13
C THR A 111 -19.24 -18.14 -2.61
N ARG A 112 -19.22 -17.47 -1.45
CA ARG A 112 -17.99 -16.99 -0.83
C ARG A 112 -17.05 -18.12 -0.43
N ASN A 113 -17.59 -19.18 0.16
CA ASN A 113 -16.77 -20.33 0.54
C ASN A 113 -16.15 -21.01 -0.68
N GLY A 114 -16.86 -21.04 -1.81
CA GLY A 114 -16.34 -21.47 -3.10
C GLY A 114 -15.20 -20.59 -3.61
N LEU A 115 -15.36 -19.26 -3.56
CA LEU A 115 -14.31 -18.29 -3.92
C LEU A 115 -13.03 -18.48 -3.08
N VAL A 116 -13.18 -18.52 -1.75
CA VAL A 116 -12.04 -18.71 -0.83
C VAL A 116 -11.33 -20.05 -1.09
N SER A 117 -12.09 -21.12 -1.33
CA SER A 117 -11.53 -22.44 -1.62
C SER A 117 -10.78 -22.47 -2.96
N THR A 118 -11.33 -21.81 -3.98
CA THR A 118 -10.70 -21.65 -5.30
C THR A 118 -9.37 -20.92 -5.18
N PHE A 119 -9.35 -19.82 -4.42
CA PHE A 119 -8.14 -19.05 -4.15
C PHE A 119 -7.09 -19.87 -3.40
N LEU A 120 -7.46 -20.57 -2.33
CA LEU A 120 -6.54 -21.43 -1.58
C LEU A 120 -5.90 -22.51 -2.46
N ARG A 121 -6.68 -23.12 -3.35
CA ARG A 121 -6.17 -24.12 -4.30
C ARG A 121 -5.21 -23.48 -5.30
N ALA A 122 -5.56 -22.34 -5.89
CA ALA A 122 -4.71 -21.64 -6.83
C ALA A 122 -3.36 -21.23 -6.22
N LEU A 123 -3.36 -20.73 -4.98
CA LEU A 123 -2.16 -20.36 -4.24
C LEU A 123 -1.27 -21.56 -3.86
N GLU A 124 -1.86 -22.73 -3.65
CA GLU A 124 -1.12 -23.96 -3.29
C GLU A 124 -0.21 -24.46 -4.41
N TYR A 125 -0.65 -24.31 -5.67
CA TYR A 125 0.06 -24.79 -6.86
C TYR A 125 0.82 -23.68 -7.59
N TYR A 126 0.77 -22.43 -7.10
CA TYR A 126 1.48 -21.34 -7.75
C TYR A 126 2.99 -21.44 -7.56
N ARG A 127 3.75 -21.39 -8.66
CA ARG A 127 5.22 -21.54 -8.72
C ARG A 127 5.92 -20.23 -9.12
N GLY A 128 5.45 -19.10 -8.62
CA GLY A 128 6.06 -17.79 -8.87
C GLY A 128 6.11 -16.92 -7.63
N VAL A 129 6.35 -15.63 -7.81
CA VAL A 129 6.30 -14.64 -6.73
C VAL A 129 4.97 -13.90 -6.80
N LEU A 130 4.23 -13.90 -5.70
CA LEU A 130 2.94 -13.23 -5.58
C LEU A 130 2.92 -12.33 -4.35
N PHE A 131 2.55 -11.08 -4.54
CA PHE A 131 2.23 -10.13 -3.48
C PHE A 131 0.72 -10.01 -3.37
N LEU A 132 0.20 -10.20 -2.17
CA LEU A 132 -1.19 -9.95 -1.80
C LEU A 132 -1.20 -8.70 -0.93
N THR A 133 -2.05 -7.72 -1.23
CA THR A 133 -2.27 -6.59 -0.31
C THR A 133 -3.66 -6.67 0.32
N THR A 134 -3.75 -6.28 1.60
CA THR A 134 -5.02 -6.23 2.33
C THR A 134 -5.06 -5.03 3.26
N ASN A 135 -6.22 -4.36 3.32
CA ASN A 135 -6.50 -3.33 4.30
C ASN A 135 -7.27 -3.89 5.52
N ARG A 136 -7.80 -5.12 5.42
CA ARG A 136 -8.76 -5.71 6.38
C ARG A 136 -8.24 -6.99 7.04
N VAL A 137 -7.12 -6.89 7.77
CA VAL A 137 -6.51 -8.07 8.43
C VAL A 137 -7.42 -8.78 9.44
N GLN A 138 -8.36 -8.08 10.06
CA GLN A 138 -9.28 -8.68 11.05
C GLN A 138 -10.26 -9.69 10.43
N ALA A 139 -10.66 -9.45 9.18
CA ALA A 139 -11.62 -10.29 8.46
C ALA A 139 -10.93 -11.45 7.71
N PHE A 140 -9.62 -11.62 7.88
CA PHE A 140 -8.80 -12.58 7.16
C PHE A 140 -9.09 -14.05 7.54
N ASP A 141 -9.21 -14.94 6.55
CA ASP A 141 -9.32 -16.39 6.74
C ASP A 141 -7.95 -16.99 7.10
N SER A 142 -7.85 -17.60 8.29
CA SER A 142 -6.61 -18.20 8.79
C SER A 142 -6.07 -19.32 7.91
N ALA A 143 -6.89 -19.94 7.05
CA ALA A 143 -6.44 -20.96 6.12
C ALA A 143 -5.36 -20.46 5.14
N PHE A 144 -5.37 -19.16 4.80
CA PHE A 144 -4.36 -18.57 3.93
C PHE A 144 -2.96 -18.52 4.58
N LEU A 145 -2.87 -18.51 5.92
CA LEU A 145 -1.57 -18.49 6.62
C LEU A 145 -0.70 -19.68 6.24
N SER A 146 -1.30 -20.83 5.95
CA SER A 146 -0.58 -22.04 5.51
C SER A 146 0.08 -21.93 4.13
N ARG A 147 -0.30 -20.93 3.32
CA ARG A 147 0.21 -20.68 1.95
C ARG A 147 1.04 -19.40 1.86
N ILE A 148 0.96 -18.52 2.87
CA ILE A 148 1.75 -17.30 2.95
C ILE A 148 3.11 -17.61 3.55
N HIS A 149 4.16 -17.22 2.83
CA HIS A 149 5.54 -17.43 3.25
C HIS A 149 6.04 -16.28 4.11
N VAL A 150 5.60 -15.07 3.80
CA VAL A 150 5.97 -13.86 4.54
C VAL A 150 4.74 -12.98 4.69
N ALA A 151 4.40 -12.63 5.93
CA ALA A 151 3.41 -11.60 6.23
C ALA A 151 4.13 -10.35 6.76
N LEU A 152 3.99 -9.22 6.04
CA LEU A 152 4.56 -7.93 6.42
C LEU A 152 3.46 -7.00 6.91
N HIS A 153 3.53 -6.66 8.19
CA HIS A 153 2.64 -5.68 8.82
C HIS A 153 3.20 -4.26 8.67
N TYR A 154 2.46 -3.41 7.97
CA TYR A 154 2.72 -1.98 7.86
C TYR A 154 1.99 -1.25 8.98
N LYS A 155 2.77 -0.69 9.90
CA LYS A 155 2.26 0.16 10.97
C LYS A 155 1.77 1.49 10.40
N ASN A 156 0.91 2.17 11.15
CA ASN A 156 0.54 3.54 10.85
C ASN A 156 1.77 4.45 10.82
N LEU A 157 1.80 5.39 9.88
CA LEU A 157 2.89 6.37 9.78
C LEU A 157 2.94 7.23 11.04
N ARG A 158 4.13 7.32 11.64
CA ARG A 158 4.46 8.30 12.68
C ARG A 158 4.91 9.60 12.02
N ASP A 159 5.03 10.66 12.80
CA ASP A 159 5.42 11.96 12.25
C ASP A 159 6.83 11.95 11.66
N GLU A 160 7.76 11.22 12.27
CA GLU A 160 9.10 10.94 11.70
C GLU A 160 9.02 10.25 10.33
N ASP A 161 8.06 9.32 10.16
CA ASP A 161 7.90 8.60 8.89
C ASP A 161 7.34 9.53 7.82
N ARG A 162 6.40 10.42 8.17
CA ARG A 162 5.87 11.47 7.29
C ARG A 162 6.94 12.47 6.88
N GLU A 163 7.77 12.89 7.83
CA GLU A 163 8.90 13.80 7.57
C GLU A 163 9.85 13.21 6.53
N ARG A 164 10.22 11.93 6.67
CA ARG A 164 11.04 11.22 5.70
C ARG A 164 10.37 11.15 4.32
N ILE A 165 9.06 10.91 4.26
CA ILE A 165 8.32 10.91 2.99
C ILE A 165 8.38 12.29 2.33
N TRP A 166 8.22 13.38 3.09
CA TRP A 166 8.36 14.73 2.58
C TRP A 166 9.77 15.01 2.04
N LEU A 167 10.81 14.69 2.80
CA LEU A 167 12.20 14.86 2.36
C LEU A 167 12.48 14.11 1.06
N ASN A 168 12.11 12.83 0.99
CA ASN A 168 12.26 12.02 -0.23
C ASN A 168 11.49 12.63 -1.42
N THR A 169 10.30 13.17 -1.18
CA THR A 169 9.49 13.84 -2.21
C THR A 169 10.19 15.10 -2.73
N PHE A 170 10.76 15.90 -1.83
CA PHE A 170 11.47 17.14 -2.20
C PHE A 170 12.73 16.84 -3.03
N GLU A 171 13.51 15.84 -2.62
CA GLU A 171 14.70 15.41 -3.34
C GLU A 171 14.36 14.85 -4.72
N ARG A 172 13.30 14.03 -4.80
CA ARG A 172 12.82 13.48 -6.06
C ARG A 172 12.38 14.59 -7.01
N LEU A 173 11.58 15.54 -6.52
CA LEU A 173 11.10 16.67 -7.33
C LEU A 173 12.26 17.54 -7.83
N HIS A 174 13.25 17.82 -6.98
CA HIS A 174 14.41 18.59 -7.38
C HIS A 174 15.20 17.90 -8.51
N ARG A 175 15.37 16.58 -8.41
CA ARG A 175 16.07 15.76 -9.40
C ARG A 175 15.31 15.66 -10.71
N GLU A 176 14.02 15.37 -10.68
CA GLU A 176 13.20 15.18 -11.89
C GLU A 176 12.96 16.50 -12.63
N SER A 177 12.88 17.63 -11.91
CA SER A 177 12.67 18.95 -12.51
C SER A 177 13.97 19.63 -12.97
N ASN A 178 15.13 19.00 -12.83
CA ASN A 178 16.44 19.64 -13.05
C ASN A 178 16.57 21.03 -12.37
N GLY A 179 15.97 21.18 -11.18
CA GLY A 179 16.00 22.42 -10.40
C GLY A 179 15.09 23.56 -10.88
N THR A 180 14.22 23.32 -11.87
CA THR A 180 13.19 24.28 -12.32
C THR A 180 12.04 24.41 -11.33
N VAL A 181 11.81 23.39 -10.50
CA VAL A 181 10.85 23.43 -9.39
C VAL A 181 11.61 23.51 -8.06
N ARG A 182 11.21 24.45 -7.21
CA ARG A 182 11.80 24.69 -5.89
C ARG A 182 10.72 24.77 -4.84
N ILE A 183 11.08 24.41 -3.61
CA ILE A 183 10.22 24.55 -2.44
C ILE A 183 10.90 25.56 -1.53
N SER A 184 10.19 26.64 -1.18
CA SER A 184 10.73 27.69 -0.33
C SER A 184 11.13 27.13 1.04
N THR A 185 12.16 27.70 1.67
CA THR A 185 12.60 27.29 3.01
C THR A 185 11.45 27.34 4.02
N THR A 186 10.60 28.35 3.91
CA THR A 186 9.40 28.50 4.75
C THR A 186 8.39 27.37 4.55
N ALA A 187 8.10 26.98 3.31
CA ALA A 187 7.22 25.86 3.00
C ALA A 187 7.79 24.52 3.49
N ARG A 188 9.10 24.31 3.32
CA ARG A 188 9.79 23.10 3.84
C ARG A 188 9.65 23.01 5.35
N ASN A 189 9.94 24.10 6.07
CA ASN A 189 9.87 24.11 7.52
C ASN A 189 8.43 23.85 8.04
N GLN A 190 7.42 24.36 7.33
CA GLN A 190 6.01 24.14 7.65
C GLN A 190 5.57 22.68 7.44
N LEU A 191 6.05 22.03 6.38
CA LEU A 191 5.74 20.62 6.07
C LEU A 191 6.47 19.62 6.97
N LEU A 192 7.72 19.92 7.36
CA LEU A 192 8.53 19.08 8.24
C LEU A 192 8.23 19.32 9.72
N GLY A 193 7.75 20.53 10.06
CA GLY A 193 7.54 20.99 11.43
C GLY A 193 8.86 21.14 12.22
N SER A 194 9.93 21.54 11.52
CA SER A 194 11.29 21.72 12.06
C SER A 194 11.50 23.05 12.79
N THR A 195 10.60 24.01 12.61
CA THR A 195 10.55 25.25 13.41
C THR A 195 9.48 25.13 14.48
N ASP A 196 9.85 25.39 15.73
CA ASP A 196 9.00 25.41 16.92
C ASP A 196 7.58 25.91 16.63
N GLY A 197 6.62 24.98 16.66
CA GLY A 197 5.24 25.24 17.08
C GLY A 197 4.46 26.33 16.35
N ASN A 198 4.75 26.67 15.09
CA ASN A 198 3.80 27.52 14.37
C ASN A 198 2.47 26.76 14.21
N ASP A 199 1.36 27.49 14.34
CA ASP A 199 0.00 26.91 14.40
C ASP A 199 -0.27 25.99 13.20
N MET A 200 0.27 26.34 12.03
CA MET A 200 0.05 25.53 10.84
C MET A 200 0.85 24.23 10.77
N SER A 201 2.09 24.18 11.25
CA SER A 201 2.86 22.93 11.29
C SER A 201 2.15 21.91 12.19
N ASN A 202 1.58 22.40 13.30
CA ASN A 202 0.74 21.60 14.19
C ASN A 202 -0.56 21.15 13.50
N GLN A 203 -1.21 22.05 12.75
CA GLN A 203 -2.39 21.71 11.94
C GLN A 203 -2.08 20.60 10.92
N ILE A 204 -0.98 20.70 10.18
CA ILE A 204 -0.58 19.70 9.18
C ILE A 204 -0.28 18.35 9.84
N ARG A 205 0.43 18.34 10.98
CA ARG A 205 0.66 17.12 11.77
C ARG A 205 -0.66 16.53 12.27
N ALA A 206 -1.60 17.36 12.71
CA ALA A 206 -2.92 16.93 13.15
C ALA A 206 -3.77 16.31 12.02
N LEU A 207 -3.52 16.67 10.75
CA LEU A 207 -4.12 16.00 9.60
C LEU A 207 -3.65 14.54 9.47
N LYS A 208 -2.50 14.15 10.04
CA LYS A 208 -1.99 12.77 10.00
C LYS A 208 -2.02 12.14 8.59
N TRP A 209 -1.67 12.91 7.56
CA TRP A 209 -1.73 12.44 6.18
C TRP A 209 -1.00 11.11 5.97
N ASN A 210 -1.61 10.21 5.22
CA ASN A 210 -0.97 8.99 4.73
C ASN A 210 -0.12 9.29 3.47
N GLY A 211 0.65 8.31 2.98
CA GLY A 211 1.52 8.51 1.82
C GLY A 211 0.80 8.90 0.53
N ARG A 212 -0.44 8.43 0.30
CA ARG A 212 -1.27 8.87 -0.85
C ARG A 212 -1.71 10.33 -0.67
N GLU A 213 -2.14 10.70 0.53
CA GLU A 213 -2.54 12.08 0.84
C GLU A 213 -1.36 13.07 0.73
N ILE A 214 -0.17 12.70 1.21
CA ILE A 214 1.06 13.50 1.04
C ILE A 214 1.37 13.73 -0.44
N ARG A 215 1.29 12.68 -1.26
CA ARG A 215 1.50 12.79 -2.72
C ARG A 215 0.48 13.74 -3.36
N ASN A 216 -0.80 13.56 -3.05
CA ASN A 216 -1.87 14.39 -3.59
C ASN A 216 -1.72 15.85 -3.16
N ALA A 217 -1.38 16.09 -1.89
CA ALA A 217 -1.11 17.43 -1.38
C ALA A 217 0.06 18.07 -2.14
N MET A 218 1.14 17.33 -2.39
CA MET A 218 2.26 17.83 -3.19
C MET A 218 1.86 18.22 -4.61
N GLN A 219 1.05 17.39 -5.27
CA GLN A 219 0.55 17.66 -6.62
C GLN A 219 -0.33 18.91 -6.66
N MET A 220 -1.21 19.10 -5.68
CA MET A 220 -2.04 20.31 -5.58
C MET A 220 -1.17 21.55 -5.36
N MET A 221 -0.19 21.49 -4.44
CA MET A 221 0.73 22.60 -4.19
C MET A 221 1.56 22.95 -5.42
N LEU A 222 2.00 21.94 -6.18
CA LEU A 222 2.74 22.13 -7.42
C LEU A 222 1.87 22.78 -8.50
N ALA A 223 0.64 22.28 -8.70
CA ALA A 223 -0.29 22.83 -9.68
C ALA A 223 -0.63 24.30 -9.39
N MET A 224 -0.82 24.67 -8.12
CA MET A 224 -1.00 26.06 -7.69
C MET A 224 0.23 26.91 -8.04
N ALA A 225 1.42 26.43 -7.69
CA ALA A 225 2.68 27.13 -7.96
C ALA A 225 2.96 27.30 -9.47
N GLU A 226 2.62 26.29 -10.27
CA GLU A 226 2.77 26.34 -11.73
C GLU A 226 1.82 27.35 -12.37
N SER A 227 0.59 27.44 -11.86
CA SER A 227 -0.39 28.44 -12.31
C SER A 227 0.13 29.85 -12.09
N GLU A 228 0.62 30.13 -10.89
CA GLU A 228 1.17 31.45 -10.55
C GLU A 228 2.44 31.78 -11.34
N ALA A 229 3.37 30.83 -11.47
CA ALA A 229 4.58 31.04 -12.26
C ALA A 229 4.25 31.35 -13.74
N ARG A 230 3.19 30.74 -14.29
CA ARG A 230 2.71 31.05 -15.65
C ARG A 230 2.14 32.46 -15.75
N GLU A 231 1.35 32.91 -14.78
CA GLU A 231 0.80 34.27 -14.74
C GLU A 231 1.89 35.34 -14.62
N GLU A 232 2.94 35.05 -13.82
CA GLU A 232 4.08 35.93 -13.62
C GLU A 232 5.13 35.85 -14.74
N GLY A 233 4.99 34.90 -15.68
CA GLY A 233 5.98 34.63 -16.73
C GLY A 233 7.31 34.07 -16.18
N SER A 234 7.32 33.52 -14.97
CA SER A 234 8.49 32.92 -14.34
C SER A 234 8.79 31.54 -14.92
N LYS A 235 10.07 31.29 -15.24
CA LYS A 235 10.56 29.96 -15.64
C LYS A 235 10.78 29.01 -14.46
N VAL A 236 10.81 29.54 -13.23
CA VAL A 236 11.06 28.77 -12.01
C VAL A 236 9.79 28.72 -11.20
N VAL A 237 9.31 27.49 -10.95
CA VAL A 237 8.13 27.23 -10.14
C VAL A 237 8.55 27.14 -8.68
N THR A 238 8.01 28.01 -7.83
CA THR A 238 8.33 28.01 -6.39
C THR A 238 7.10 27.65 -5.57
N VAL A 239 7.13 26.49 -4.93
CA VAL A 239 6.13 26.12 -3.93
C VAL A 239 6.43 26.90 -2.65
N SER A 240 5.52 27.81 -2.29
CA SER A 240 5.65 28.68 -1.13
C SER A 240 4.65 28.33 -0.02
N GLN A 241 4.80 28.96 1.15
CA GLN A 241 3.95 28.73 2.32
C GLN A 241 2.46 28.94 2.02
N LYS A 242 2.09 29.86 1.12
CA LYS A 242 0.68 30.10 0.78
C LYS A 242 0.02 28.85 0.15
N HIS A 243 0.76 28.09 -0.67
CA HIS A 243 0.26 26.86 -1.29
C HIS A 243 0.08 25.76 -0.24
N VAL A 244 1.05 25.62 0.68
CA VAL A 244 0.97 24.68 1.80
C VAL A 244 -0.27 24.97 2.63
N SER A 245 -0.48 26.23 3.01
CA SER A 245 -1.61 26.64 3.82
C SER A 245 -2.95 26.42 3.12
N ALA A 246 -3.04 26.73 1.82
CA ALA A 246 -4.25 26.50 1.04
C ALA A 246 -4.65 25.02 1.03
N VAL A 247 -3.70 24.11 0.78
CA VAL A 247 -3.94 22.67 0.74
C VAL A 247 -4.23 22.09 2.13
N ALA A 248 -3.53 22.55 3.16
CA ALA A 248 -3.77 22.13 4.54
C ALA A 248 -5.18 22.52 5.00
N ASN A 249 -5.61 23.75 4.71
CA ASN A 249 -6.96 24.23 5.03
C ASN A 249 -8.04 23.44 4.28
N LEU A 250 -7.88 23.25 2.96
CA LEU A 250 -8.83 22.46 2.17
C LEU A 250 -8.99 21.03 2.72
N SER A 251 -7.87 20.39 3.08
CA SER A 251 -7.89 19.04 3.67
C SER A 251 -8.54 19.03 5.06
N GLY A 252 -8.27 20.06 5.87
CA GLY A 252 -8.87 20.25 7.19
C GLY A 252 -10.38 20.44 7.12
N ASP A 253 -10.85 21.33 6.24
CA ASP A 253 -12.27 21.65 6.04
C ASP A 253 -13.04 20.43 5.56
N PHE A 254 -12.49 19.68 4.60
CA PHE A 254 -13.11 18.45 4.12
C PHE A 254 -13.25 17.40 5.23
N ARG A 255 -12.24 17.24 6.09
CA ARG A 255 -12.29 16.32 7.23
C ARG A 255 -13.28 16.78 8.29
N ALA A 256 -13.35 18.08 8.56
CA ALA A 256 -14.35 18.66 9.46
C ALA A 256 -15.77 18.44 8.91
N TYR A 257 -15.97 18.60 7.60
CA TYR A 257 -17.23 18.31 6.93
C TYR A 257 -17.63 16.82 7.06
N LEU A 258 -16.71 15.89 6.76
CA LEU A 258 -16.97 14.45 6.91
C LEU A 258 -17.36 14.08 8.35
N LYS A 259 -16.67 14.63 9.35
CA LYS A 259 -17.03 14.41 10.77
C LYS A 259 -18.43 14.91 11.12
N LYS A 260 -18.89 15.99 10.49
CA LYS A 260 -20.25 16.53 10.69
C LYS A 260 -21.34 15.74 9.96
N THR A 261 -20.99 15.10 8.83
CA THR A 261 -21.96 14.40 7.96
C THR A 261 -21.99 12.89 8.14
N THR A 262 -21.00 12.29 8.80
CA THR A 262 -21.04 10.86 9.14
C THR A 262 -22.05 10.67 10.29
N PRO A 263 -23.19 9.98 10.09
CA PRO A 263 -24.07 9.64 11.18
C PRO A 263 -23.31 8.74 12.16
N VAL A 264 -23.45 9.00 13.46
CA VAL A 264 -23.01 8.08 14.51
C VAL A 264 -23.90 6.84 14.43
N GLU A 265 -23.61 5.90 13.53
CA GLU A 265 -24.15 4.55 13.64
C GLU A 265 -23.32 3.79 14.69
N GLY A 266 -24.00 3.48 15.79
CA GLY A 266 -23.40 3.07 17.04
C GLY A 266 -22.68 1.73 17.03
N ILE A 267 -21.64 1.66 17.84
CA ILE A 267 -21.13 0.44 18.47
C ILE A 267 -20.77 0.81 19.92
N LEU A 268 -21.70 0.46 20.81
CA LEU A 268 -21.55 0.10 22.23
C LEU A 268 -20.47 0.83 23.02
N ASP A 269 -20.91 1.81 23.80
CA ASP A 269 -20.40 2.04 25.15
C ASP A 269 -20.54 0.72 25.93
N VAL A 270 -19.40 0.06 26.20
CA VAL A 270 -19.30 -0.80 27.37
C VAL A 270 -18.77 0.09 28.47
N GLU A 271 -19.71 0.59 29.27
CA GLU A 271 -19.43 1.10 30.61
C GLU A 271 -18.61 0.02 31.34
N VAL A 272 -17.36 0.36 31.66
CA VAL A 272 -16.66 -0.30 32.75
C VAL A 272 -17.12 0.44 34.01
N GLU A 273 -18.30 0.05 34.51
CA GLU A 273 -18.67 0.33 35.89
C GLU A 273 -17.68 -0.37 36.83
N GLY A 274 -17.47 0.28 37.97
CA GLY A 274 -16.34 0.06 38.86
C GLY A 274 -16.30 -1.30 39.54
N ASP A 275 -15.10 -1.63 39.98
CA ASP A 275 -14.91 -2.51 41.12
C ASP A 275 -13.87 -1.84 42.03
N ASP A 276 -14.38 -0.94 42.87
CA ASP A 276 -13.76 -0.51 44.12
C ASP A 276 -14.61 -1.12 45.25
N SER A 277 -14.12 -2.20 45.88
CA SER A 277 -14.15 -2.46 47.34
C SER A 277 -14.08 -3.96 47.67
N ASP A 278 -12.90 -4.46 48.05
CA ASP A 278 -12.53 -4.90 49.42
C ASP A 278 -11.22 -5.72 49.41
#